data_AF-A0A9E0XAX5-F1
#
_entry.id   AF-A0A9E0XAX5-F1
#
_cell.length_a   1.000
_cell.length_b   1.000
_cell.length_c   1.000
_cell.angle_alpha   90.00
_cell.angle_beta   90.00
_cell.angle_gamma   90.00
#
_symmetry.space_group_name_H-M   'P 1'
#
loop_
_entity.id
_entity.type
_entity.pdbx_description
1 polymer ?
#
loop_
_entity_poly.entity_id
_entity_poly.type
_entity_poly.pdbx_seq_one_letter_code
_entity_poly.pdbx_strand_id
1 'polypeptide(L)'
;MGFLAKIFRTPARPPLDLSHPQAIALRKELRALQAMPLSTKAEIKAWYEAAGQLEAVLYVQYRDIYESLPHEIHHYLVDADIRAKDAGYAKYQEDLLADLLSEPKPSDAQPPA
;
A
#
# COMPACT_ATOMS: atom_id res chain seq x y z
N MET A 1 -20.80 -30.14 19.71
CA MET A 1 -19.50 -30.27 19.01
C MET A 1 -19.61 -29.54 17.68
N GLY A 2 -19.21 -28.26 17.64
CA GLY A 2 -19.45 -27.36 16.50
C GLY A 2 -18.45 -27.57 15.36
N PHE A 3 -18.91 -28.17 14.27
CA PHE A 3 -18.14 -28.42 13.04
C PHE A 3 -18.15 -27.25 12.04
N LEU A 4 -18.44 -26.02 12.48
CA LEU A 4 -18.64 -24.87 11.57
C LEU A 4 -17.66 -23.69 11.76
N ALA A 5 -16.60 -23.83 12.54
CA ALA A 5 -15.67 -22.72 12.81
C ALA A 5 -14.47 -22.60 11.86
N LYS A 6 -14.37 -23.40 10.79
CA LYS A 6 -13.15 -23.50 9.95
C LYS A 6 -13.23 -22.86 8.56
N ILE A 7 -14.33 -22.20 8.19
CA ILE A 7 -14.54 -21.74 6.80
C ILE A 7 -14.12 -20.27 6.56
N PHE A 8 -13.73 -19.52 7.61
CA PHE A 8 -13.40 -18.09 7.48
C PHE A 8 -11.96 -17.72 7.88
N ARG A 9 -10.99 -18.63 7.71
CA ARG A 9 -9.58 -18.21 7.74
C ARG A 9 -9.19 -17.78 6.34
N THR A 10 -9.23 -16.47 6.07
CA THR A 10 -8.54 -15.89 4.93
C THR A 10 -7.10 -16.40 4.97
N PRO A 11 -6.58 -17.01 3.89
CA PRO A 11 -5.19 -17.43 3.88
C PRO A 11 -4.31 -16.22 4.18
N ALA A 12 -3.29 -16.41 5.03
CA ALA A 12 -2.32 -15.37 5.30
C ALA A 12 -1.69 -14.96 3.96
N ARG A 13 -1.65 -13.65 3.68
CA ARG A 13 -1.04 -13.13 2.45
C ARG A 13 0.43 -13.54 2.41
N PRO A 14 0.98 -13.86 1.23
CA PRO A 14 2.42 -14.04 1.09
C PRO A 14 3.15 -12.78 1.56
N PRO A 15 4.33 -12.93 2.21
CA PRO A 15 5.12 -11.78 2.59
C PRO A 15 5.53 -10.99 1.33
N LEU A 16 5.51 -9.66 1.44
CA LEU A 16 5.95 -8.78 0.36
C LEU A 16 7.48 -8.69 0.36
N ASP A 17 8.11 -9.06 -0.75
CA ASP A 17 9.54 -8.80 -0.97
C ASP A 17 9.77 -7.33 -1.34
N LEU A 18 10.26 -6.55 -0.37
CA LEU A 18 10.54 -5.12 -0.55
C LEU A 18 11.72 -4.83 -1.50
N SER A 19 12.50 -5.85 -1.85
CA SER A 19 13.58 -5.74 -2.85
C SER A 19 13.09 -5.98 -4.27
N HIS A 20 11.87 -6.49 -4.45
CA HIS A 20 11.29 -6.76 -5.77
C HIS A 20 11.16 -5.45 -6.58
N PRO A 21 11.49 -5.43 -7.89
CA PRO A 21 11.43 -4.20 -8.69
C PRO A 21 10.06 -3.51 -8.69
N GLN A 22 8.97 -4.29 -8.72
CA GLN A 22 7.61 -3.75 -8.62
C GLN A 22 7.33 -3.13 -7.23
N ALA A 23 7.87 -3.69 -6.15
CA ALA A 23 7.69 -3.10 -4.82
C ALA A 23 8.44 -1.77 -4.70
N ILE A 24 9.65 -1.68 -5.28
CA ILE A 24 10.44 -0.45 -5.36
C ILE A 24 9.71 0.62 -6.19
N ALA A 25 9.14 0.24 -7.33
CA ALA A 25 8.37 1.14 -8.18
C ALA A 25 7.10 1.64 -7.48
N LEU A 26 6.32 0.74 -6.88
CA LEU A 26 5.10 1.07 -6.15
C LEU A 26 5.39 2.03 -4.99
N ARG A 27 6.47 1.79 -4.24
CA ARG A 27 6.93 2.68 -3.18
C ARG A 27 7.19 4.10 -3.69
N LYS A 28 7.78 4.25 -4.88
CA LYS A 28 8.04 5.57 -5.48
C LYS A 28 6.73 6.28 -5.84
N GLU A 29 5.77 5.57 -6.40
CA GLU A 29 4.46 6.12 -6.75
C GLU A 29 3.65 6.53 -5.51
N LEU A 30 3.64 5.68 -4.48
CA LEU A 30 2.97 5.99 -3.21
C LEU A 30 3.57 7.21 -2.52
N ARG A 31 4.91 7.37 -2.54
CA ARG A 31 5.58 8.59 -2.03
C ARG A 31 5.21 9.83 -2.82
N ALA A 32 5.14 9.73 -4.15
CA ALA A 32 4.71 10.85 -4.98
C ALA A 32 3.26 11.26 -4.65
N LEU A 33 2.35 10.29 -4.50
CA LEU A 33 0.96 10.52 -4.13
C LEU A 33 0.80 11.09 -2.71
N GLN A 34 1.67 10.70 -1.78
CA GLN A 34 1.68 11.23 -0.42
C GLN A 34 2.09 12.71 -0.38
N ALA A 35 3.07 13.10 -1.20
CA ALA A 35 3.61 14.46 -1.26
C ALA A 35 2.69 15.47 -1.96
N MET A 36 1.60 15.02 -2.58
CA MET A 36 0.63 15.91 -3.22
C MET A 36 -0.17 16.69 -2.16
N PRO A 37 -0.38 18.00 -2.37
CA PRO A 37 -1.19 18.82 -1.47
C PRO A 37 -2.68 18.41 -1.53
N LEU A 38 -3.42 18.72 -0.47
CA LEU A 38 -4.86 18.41 -0.32
C LEU A 38 -5.65 19.61 0.27
N SER A 39 -5.10 20.82 0.18
CA SER A 39 -5.66 22.01 0.84
C SER A 39 -6.80 22.67 0.07
N THR A 40 -6.89 22.42 -1.23
CA THR A 40 -7.95 22.97 -2.10
C THR A 40 -8.72 21.87 -2.83
N LYS A 41 -9.92 22.21 -3.31
CA LYS A 41 -10.73 21.28 -4.14
C LYS A 41 -10.00 20.84 -5.42
N ALA A 42 -9.21 21.73 -6.02
CA ALA A 42 -8.44 21.40 -7.23
C ALA A 42 -7.32 20.40 -6.92
N GLU A 43 -6.65 20.56 -5.78
CA GLU A 43 -5.61 19.65 -5.30
C GLU A 43 -6.19 18.27 -4.95
N ILE A 44 -7.33 18.22 -4.26
CA ILE A 44 -8.05 16.98 -3.97
C ILE A 44 -8.43 16.25 -5.27
N LYS A 45 -8.94 16.98 -6.27
CA LYS A 45 -9.26 16.41 -7.59
C LYS A 45 -8.02 15.83 -8.27
N ALA A 46 -6.91 16.56 -8.28
CA ALA A 46 -5.65 16.09 -8.86
C ALA A 46 -5.13 14.84 -8.14
N TRP A 47 -5.26 14.80 -6.81
CA TRP A 47 -4.92 13.62 -6.02
C TRP A 47 -5.74 12.41 -6.42
N TYR A 48 -7.07 12.54 -6.53
CA TYR A 48 -7.95 11.43 -6.94
C TYR A 48 -7.63 10.94 -8.35
N GLU A 49 -7.28 11.84 -9.28
CA GLU A 49 -6.84 11.45 -10.62
C GLU A 49 -5.56 10.62 -10.59
N ALA A 50 -4.56 11.03 -9.81
CA ALA A 50 -3.31 10.28 -9.65
C ALA A 50 -3.53 8.93 -8.94
N ALA A 51 -4.35 8.92 -7.88
CA ALA A 51 -4.66 7.71 -7.13
C ALA A 51 -5.44 6.69 -7.98
N GLY A 52 -6.42 7.15 -8.76
CA GLY A 52 -7.17 6.29 -9.68
C GLY A 52 -6.32 5.74 -10.83
N GLN A 53 -5.33 6.50 -11.32
CA GLN A 53 -4.36 5.98 -12.29
C GLN A 53 -3.51 4.86 -11.68
N LEU A 54 -3.00 5.06 -10.46
CA LEU A 54 -2.24 4.03 -9.73
C LEU A 54 -3.08 2.80 -9.44
N GLU A 55 -4.33 2.97 -9.01
CA GLU A 55 -5.28 1.88 -8.78
C GLU A 55 -5.52 1.06 -10.06
N ALA A 56 -5.74 1.73 -11.20
CA ALA A 56 -6.01 1.07 -12.48
C ALA A 56 -4.82 0.22 -12.95
N VAL A 57 -3.59 0.61 -12.63
CA VAL A 57 -2.39 -0.14 -13.01
C VAL A 57 -1.95 -1.15 -11.95
N LEU A 58 -2.50 -1.10 -10.72
CA LEU A 58 -2.09 -1.98 -9.61
C LEU A 58 -2.22 -3.46 -9.97
N TYR A 59 -3.35 -3.85 -10.55
CA TYR A 59 -3.61 -5.25 -10.91
C TYR A 59 -2.80 -5.72 -12.13
N VAL A 60 -2.44 -4.79 -13.03
CA VAL A 60 -1.84 -5.12 -14.33
C VAL A 60 -0.31 -5.04 -14.27
N GLN A 61 0.24 -3.96 -13.73
CA GLN A 61 1.68 -3.68 -13.69
C GLN A 61 2.36 -4.21 -12.42
N TYR A 62 1.61 -4.37 -11.33
CA TYR A 62 2.11 -4.84 -10.03
C TYR A 62 1.63 -6.25 -9.70
N ARG A 63 1.30 -7.04 -10.73
CA ARG A 63 0.69 -8.38 -10.60
C ARG A 63 1.52 -9.33 -9.74
N ASP A 64 2.84 -9.28 -9.85
CA ASP A 64 3.73 -10.24 -9.18
C ASP A 64 3.79 -10.02 -7.67
N ILE A 65 3.42 -8.82 -7.22
CA ILE A 65 3.35 -8.47 -5.80
C ILE A 65 1.92 -8.25 -5.31
N TYR A 66 0.93 -8.23 -6.21
CA TYR A 66 -0.45 -7.81 -5.91
C TYR A 66 -1.08 -8.61 -4.76
N GLU A 67 -0.90 -9.94 -4.75
CA GLU A 67 -1.44 -10.80 -3.69
C GLU A 67 -0.73 -10.59 -2.33
N SER A 68 0.50 -10.08 -2.35
CA SER A 68 1.27 -9.71 -1.16
C SER A 68 0.96 -8.31 -0.66
N LEU A 69 0.23 -7.48 -1.42
CA LEU A 69 -0.09 -6.12 -1.00
C LEU A 69 -1.14 -6.11 0.14
N PRO A 70 -0.92 -5.31 1.19
CA PRO A 70 -1.93 -5.04 2.21
C PRO A 70 -3.18 -4.42 1.57
N HIS A 71 -4.36 -4.78 2.10
CA HIS A 71 -5.63 -4.26 1.61
C HIS A 71 -5.74 -2.75 1.83
N GLU A 72 -5.04 -2.28 2.86
CA GLU A 72 -4.93 -0.91 3.30
C GLU A 72 -4.38 0.01 2.20
N ILE A 73 -3.59 -0.50 1.25
CA ILE A 73 -3.17 0.26 0.06
C ILE A 73 -4.38 0.65 -0.79
N HIS A 74 -5.32 -0.26 -1.00
CA HIS A 74 -6.51 0.05 -1.78
C HIS A 74 -7.36 1.11 -1.07
N HIS A 75 -7.55 1.00 0.25
CA HIS A 75 -8.21 2.04 1.05
C HIS A 75 -7.50 3.39 0.98
N TYR A 76 -6.16 3.38 0.95
CA TYR A 76 -5.37 4.59 0.77
C TYR A 76 -5.65 5.25 -0.57
N LEU A 77 -5.79 4.51 -1.67
CA LEU A 77 -6.00 5.07 -3.01
C LEU A 77 -7.41 5.62 -3.25
N VAL A 78 -8.41 5.15 -2.52
CA VAL A 78 -9.82 5.55 -2.76
C VAL A 78 -10.33 6.62 -1.81
N ASP A 79 -9.56 7.01 -0.77
CA ASP A 79 -10.06 7.84 0.32
C ASP A 79 -9.19 9.08 0.64
N ALA A 80 -9.13 10.03 -0.31
CA ALA A 80 -8.50 11.33 -0.09
C ALA A 80 -9.18 12.15 1.01
N ASP A 81 -10.50 11.97 1.15
CA ASP A 81 -11.34 12.73 2.04
C ASP A 81 -11.02 12.45 3.51
N ILE A 82 -10.72 11.20 3.87
CA ILE A 82 -10.28 10.91 5.25
C ILE A 82 -8.90 11.52 5.54
N ARG A 83 -7.95 11.53 4.58
CA ARG A 83 -6.65 12.21 4.76
C ARG A 83 -6.81 13.71 5.00
N ALA A 84 -7.74 14.35 4.29
CA ALA A 84 -7.99 15.79 4.42
C ALA A 84 -8.73 16.17 5.71
N LYS A 85 -9.56 15.26 6.25
CA LYS A 85 -10.44 15.54 7.40
C LYS A 85 -9.89 15.06 8.74
N ASP A 86 -9.07 14.01 8.77
CA ASP A 86 -8.59 13.38 9.99
C ASP A 86 -7.06 13.20 9.97
N ALA A 87 -6.38 14.07 10.72
CA ALA A 87 -4.92 14.02 10.87
C ALA A 87 -4.43 12.75 11.58
N GLY A 88 -5.24 12.15 12.47
CA GLY A 88 -4.92 10.90 13.15
C GLY A 88 -4.98 9.71 12.20
N TYR A 89 -5.97 9.69 11.30
CA TYR A 89 -6.06 8.69 10.25
C TYR A 89 -5.00 8.85 9.17
N ALA A 90 -4.68 10.10 8.79
CA ALA A 90 -3.54 10.37 7.91
C ALA A 90 -2.25 9.78 8.51
N LYS A 91 -1.99 10.03 9.79
CA LYS A 91 -0.84 9.43 10.50
C LYS A 91 -0.90 7.90 10.54
N TYR A 92 -2.06 7.30 10.79
CA TYR A 92 -2.22 5.84 10.75
C TYR A 92 -1.90 5.25 9.38
N GLN A 93 -2.34 5.90 8.29
CA GLN A 93 -2.00 5.48 6.93
C GLN A 93 -0.51 5.68 6.63
N GLU A 94 0.11 6.75 7.13
CA GLU A 94 1.55 6.95 7.03
C GLU A 94 2.33 5.85 7.76
N ASP A 95 1.88 5.46 8.95
CA ASP A 95 2.50 4.39 9.74
C ASP A 95 2.30 3.01 9.06
N LEU A 96 1.13 2.75 8.45
CA LEU A 96 0.90 1.54 7.64
C LEU A 96 1.76 1.48 6.38
N LEU A 97 1.90 2.63 5.71
CA LEU A 97 2.76 2.76 4.54
C LEU A 97 4.23 2.70 4.96
N ALA A 98 4.61 3.13 6.16
CA ALA A 98 6.00 3.14 6.60
C ALA A 98 6.67 1.77 6.51
N ASP A 99 5.94 0.67 6.75
CA ASP A 99 6.46 -0.69 6.59
C ASP A 99 6.74 -1.04 5.11
N LEU A 100 5.83 -0.67 4.20
CA LEU A 100 6.00 -0.80 2.74
C LEU A 100 7.07 0.14 2.17
N LEU A 101 7.17 1.34 2.75
CA LEU A 101 8.06 2.41 2.33
C LEU A 101 9.44 2.31 2.98
N SER A 102 9.60 1.43 3.98
CA SER A 102 10.89 1.16 4.62
C SER A 102 11.89 0.68 3.58
N GLU A 103 13.15 1.07 3.74
CA GLU A 103 14.20 0.51 2.91
C GLU A 103 14.29 -0.99 3.22
N PRO A 104 14.44 -1.86 2.22
CA PRO A 104 14.76 -3.24 2.48
C PRO A 104 16.03 -3.22 3.33
N LYS A 105 15.93 -3.67 4.59
CA LYS A 105 17.15 -3.93 5.37
C LYS A 105 18.01 -4.82 4.48
N PRO A 106 19.30 -4.48 4.26
CA PRO A 106 20.19 -5.40 3.57
C PRO A 106 20.07 -6.74 4.29
N SER A 107 19.52 -7.72 3.58
CA SER A 107 19.25 -9.05 4.11
C SER A 107 20.53 -9.54 4.78
N ASP A 108 20.39 -10.09 5.99
CA ASP A 108 21.41 -10.95 6.59
C ASP A 108 21.68 -12.07 5.57
N ALA A 109 22.67 -11.82 4.72
CA ALA A 109 23.22 -12.80 3.81
C ALA A 109 23.81 -13.89 4.69
N GLN A 110 23.00 -14.88 5.02
CA GLN A 110 23.45 -16.11 5.64
C GLN A 110 24.47 -16.70 4.66
N PRO A 111 25.77 -16.75 5.02
CA PRO A 111 26.77 -17.30 4.11
C PRO A 111 26.44 -18.79 3.89
N PRO A 112 26.58 -19.31 2.66
CA PRO A 112 26.42 -20.73 2.43
C PRO A 112 27.43 -21.51 3.29
N ALA A 113 26.92 -22.55 3.95
CA ALA A 113 27.70 -23.49 4.76
C ALA A 113 28.74 -24.26 3.93
#